data_AF-A0A534HQE5-F1
#
_entry.id   AF-A0A534HQE5-F1
#
_cell.length_a   1.000
_cell.length_b   1.000
_cell.length_c   1.000
_cell.angle_alpha   90.00
_cell.angle_beta   90.00
_cell.angle_gamma   90.00
#
_symmetry.space_group_name_H-M   'P 1'
#
loop_
_entity.id
_entity.type
_entity.pdbx_description
1 polymer ?
#
loop_
_entity_poly.entity_id
_entity_poly.type
_entity_poly.pdbx_seq_one_letter_code
_entity_poly.pdbx_strand_id
1 'polypeptide(L)'
;MKATVLALTALWAGALIAQTPAPPPQHAAHLEKLATLLDLTDAQKTQVQAILQEEHAKIRAAHEQAMMSGTEPDAQQMHALHQQIKQETLQRLTPVLSPAQLKKFQTLQEMHGEMRHHFGHGAPPGSPSTPPPAQN
;
A
#
# COMPACT_ATOMS: atom_id res chain seq x y z
N MET A 1 54.48 0.66 8.97
CA MET A 1 54.82 0.70 10.42
C MET A 1 54.10 1.90 10.99
N LYS A 2 53.19 1.86 11.97
CA LYS A 2 52.94 0.96 13.11
C LYS A 2 51.44 0.93 13.41
N ALA A 3 50.96 -0.24 13.83
CA ALA A 3 49.66 -0.42 14.46
C ALA A 3 49.70 0.10 15.91
N THR A 4 48.57 0.58 16.42
CA THR A 4 48.23 0.46 17.84
C THR A 4 46.73 0.25 17.97
N VAL A 5 46.35 -0.98 18.27
CA VAL A 5 45.06 -1.37 18.88
C VAL A 5 45.17 -1.07 20.37
N LEU A 6 44.14 -0.50 20.98
CA LEU A 6 43.82 -0.73 22.39
C LEU A 6 42.31 -0.77 22.55
N ALA A 7 41.84 -1.95 22.94
CA ALA A 7 40.48 -2.27 23.30
C ALA A 7 40.15 -1.70 24.70
N LEU A 8 38.91 -1.26 24.88
CA LEU A 8 38.26 -1.21 26.19
C LEU A 8 36.86 -1.83 26.06
N THR A 9 36.70 -2.95 26.76
CA THR A 9 35.46 -3.68 26.99
C THR A 9 34.62 -2.97 28.05
N ALA A 10 33.33 -2.79 27.81
CA ALA A 10 32.35 -2.67 28.90
C ALA A 10 30.98 -3.17 28.42
N LEU A 11 30.73 -4.40 28.81
CA LEU A 11 29.46 -5.11 28.95
C LEU A 11 28.27 -4.18 29.28
N TRP A 12 27.29 -4.10 28.39
CA TRP A 12 25.90 -3.82 28.77
C TRP A 12 25.08 -5.07 28.53
N ALA A 13 24.90 -5.85 29.59
CA ALA A 13 23.79 -6.79 29.71
C ALA A 13 22.51 -5.95 29.82
N GLY A 14 21.91 -5.62 28.68
CA GLY A 14 20.62 -4.96 28.59
C GLY A 14 19.65 -5.89 27.89
N ALA A 15 18.79 -6.53 28.68
CA ALA A 15 17.60 -7.29 28.31
C ALA A 15 17.45 -7.66 26.82
N LEU A 16 17.61 -8.96 26.53
CA LEU A 16 16.84 -9.61 25.46
C LEU A 16 15.37 -9.45 25.82
N ILE A 17 14.80 -8.29 25.51
CA ILE A 17 13.39 -8.22 25.21
C ILE A 17 13.31 -9.04 23.93
N ALA A 18 12.89 -10.30 24.07
CA ALA A 18 12.22 -10.99 22.98
C ALA A 18 11.00 -10.12 22.66
N GLN A 19 11.21 -9.06 21.89
CA GLN A 19 10.18 -8.40 21.14
C GLN A 19 9.77 -9.47 20.14
N THR A 20 8.85 -10.34 20.54
CA THR A 20 7.98 -11.05 19.61
C THR A 20 7.65 -10.01 18.55
N PRO A 21 8.13 -10.17 17.30
CA PRO A 21 7.97 -9.13 16.31
C PRO A 21 6.50 -8.79 16.28
N ALA A 22 6.14 -7.57 16.69
CA ALA A 22 4.80 -7.09 16.46
C ALA A 22 4.54 -7.32 14.98
N PRO A 23 3.37 -7.89 14.59
CA PRO A 23 3.10 -8.14 13.20
C PRO A 23 3.40 -6.85 12.43
N PRO A 24 4.23 -6.90 11.39
CA PRO A 24 4.66 -5.69 10.70
C PRO A 24 3.42 -4.88 10.34
N PRO A 25 3.46 -3.54 10.49
CA PRO A 25 2.35 -2.70 10.08
C PRO A 25 1.93 -3.13 8.67
N GLN A 26 0.62 -3.22 8.42
CA GLN A 26 0.07 -3.88 7.21
C GLN A 26 0.70 -3.35 5.91
N HIS A 27 1.12 -2.08 5.88
CA HIS A 27 1.88 -1.47 4.79
C HIS A 27 3.25 -2.10 4.54
N ALA A 28 4.00 -2.44 5.59
CA ALA A 28 5.30 -3.09 5.46
C ALA A 28 5.13 -4.51 4.88
N ALA A 29 4.16 -5.28 5.36
CA ALA A 29 3.86 -6.61 4.82
C ALA A 29 3.46 -6.56 3.32
N HIS A 30 2.69 -5.54 2.93
CA HIS A 30 2.32 -5.32 1.54
C HIS A 30 3.53 -4.99 0.65
N LEU A 31 4.44 -4.12 1.12
CA LEU A 31 5.66 -3.78 0.41
C LEU A 31 6.56 -5.01 0.23
N GLU A 32 6.75 -5.83 1.25
CA GLU A 32 7.57 -7.06 1.14
C GLU A 32 7.01 -8.03 0.09
N LYS A 33 5.68 -8.18 0.06
CA LYS A 33 5.02 -9.01 -0.93
C LYS A 33 5.20 -8.45 -2.34
N LEU A 34 5.04 -7.13 -2.52
CA LEU A 34 5.31 -6.48 -3.82
C LEU A 34 6.77 -6.62 -4.23
N ALA A 35 7.71 -6.45 -3.28
CA ALA A 35 9.13 -6.59 -3.54
C ALA A 35 9.48 -8.00 -4.03
N THR A 36 8.89 -9.02 -3.40
CA THR A 36 9.06 -10.42 -3.82
C THR A 36 8.42 -10.67 -5.19
N LEU A 37 7.19 -10.18 -5.40
CA LEU A 37 6.49 -10.37 -6.66
C LEU A 37 7.18 -9.66 -7.83
N LEU A 38 7.87 -8.55 -7.61
CA LEU A 38 8.55 -7.80 -8.66
C LEU A 38 10.06 -8.05 -8.69
N ASP A 39 10.58 -8.94 -7.85
CA ASP A 39 12.01 -9.19 -7.72
C ASP A 39 12.80 -7.86 -7.53
N LEU A 40 12.30 -6.99 -6.65
CA LEU A 40 12.90 -5.68 -6.42
C LEU A 40 14.25 -5.82 -5.71
N THR A 41 15.24 -5.06 -6.17
CA THR A 41 16.48 -4.85 -5.40
C THR A 41 16.19 -3.97 -4.17
N ASP A 42 17.07 -4.01 -3.15
CA ASP A 42 16.92 -3.16 -1.96
C ASP A 42 16.86 -1.65 -2.30
N ALA A 43 17.64 -1.24 -3.30
CA ALA A 43 17.65 0.13 -3.80
C ALA A 43 16.33 0.49 -4.49
N GLN A 44 15.76 -0.41 -5.31
CA GLN A 44 14.44 -0.20 -5.92
C GLN A 44 13.34 -0.19 -4.87
N LYS A 45 13.37 -1.10 -3.90
CA LYS A 45 12.38 -1.22 -2.83
C LYS A 45 12.24 0.08 -2.04
N THR A 46 13.35 0.74 -1.71
CA THR A 46 13.34 2.03 -1.01
C THR A 46 12.63 3.12 -1.83
N GLN A 47 12.92 3.21 -3.12
CA GLN A 47 12.30 4.20 -4.01
C GLN A 47 10.82 3.91 -4.25
N VAL A 48 10.47 2.65 -4.50
CA VAL A 48 9.09 2.19 -4.66
C VAL A 48 8.29 2.47 -3.39
N GLN A 49 8.86 2.20 -2.21
CA GLN A 49 8.22 2.49 -0.94
C GLN A 49 7.86 3.97 -0.79
N ALA A 50 8.81 4.87 -1.08
CA ALA A 50 8.57 6.31 -1.01
C ALA A 50 7.44 6.73 -1.95
N ILE A 51 7.47 6.27 -3.21
CA ILE A 51 6.44 6.60 -4.21
C ILE A 51 5.05 6.11 -3.77
N LEU A 52 4.93 4.86 -3.31
CA LEU A 52 3.64 4.29 -2.89
C LEU A 52 3.12 4.92 -1.59
N GLN A 53 4.01 5.35 -0.68
CA GLN A 53 3.62 6.08 0.53
C GLN A 53 3.04 7.46 0.19
N GLU A 54 3.65 8.17 -0.75
CA GLU A 54 3.13 9.46 -1.22
C GLU A 54 1.80 9.31 -1.95
N GLU A 55 1.64 8.30 -2.82
CA GLU A 55 0.36 7.93 -3.43
C GLU A 55 -0.72 7.73 -2.34
N HIS A 56 -0.44 6.89 -1.35
CA HIS A 56 -1.40 6.58 -0.31
C HIS A 56 -1.74 7.80 0.56
N ALA A 57 -0.77 8.69 0.79
CA ALA A 57 -1.03 9.97 1.46
C ALA A 57 -1.96 10.87 0.65
N LYS A 58 -1.77 10.99 -0.67
CA LYS A 58 -2.64 11.77 -1.56
C LYS A 58 -4.07 11.25 -1.57
N ILE A 59 -4.25 9.93 -1.68
CA ILE A 59 -5.57 9.29 -1.66
C ILE A 59 -6.28 9.55 -0.31
N ARG A 60 -5.56 9.37 0.81
CA ARG A 60 -6.13 9.64 2.14
C ARG A 60 -6.52 11.09 2.32
N ALA A 61 -5.67 12.03 1.93
CA ALA A 61 -5.96 13.46 2.03
C ALA A 61 -7.21 13.83 1.24
N ALA A 62 -7.35 13.34 0.00
CA ALA A 62 -8.54 13.59 -0.81
C ALA A 62 -9.81 12.98 -0.21
N HIS A 63 -9.71 11.75 0.32
CA HIS A 63 -10.82 11.11 1.01
C HIS A 63 -11.22 11.88 2.29
N GLU A 64 -10.26 12.31 3.10
CA GLU A 64 -10.50 13.13 4.29
C GLU A 64 -11.14 14.47 3.94
N GLN A 65 -10.68 15.15 2.88
CA GLN A 65 -11.27 16.39 2.39
C GLN A 65 -12.73 16.22 1.96
N ALA A 66 -13.04 15.12 1.26
CA ALA A 66 -14.41 14.80 0.88
C ALA A 66 -15.29 14.58 2.12
N MET A 67 -14.81 13.81 3.10
CA MET A 67 -15.52 13.55 4.35
C MET A 67 -15.75 14.83 5.19
N MET A 68 -14.78 15.73 5.25
CA MET A 68 -14.92 17.02 5.95
C MET A 68 -15.93 17.95 5.28
N SER A 69 -16.17 17.79 3.98
CA SER A 69 -17.14 18.59 3.23
C SER A 69 -18.60 18.18 3.52
N GLY A 70 -18.82 17.15 4.35
CA GLY A 70 -20.15 16.70 4.77
C GLY A 70 -20.94 15.94 3.69
N THR A 71 -20.32 15.68 2.55
CA THR A 71 -20.92 14.95 1.42
C THR A 71 -20.21 13.62 1.28
N GLU A 72 -20.97 12.53 1.07
CA GLU A 72 -20.36 11.25 0.71
C GLU A 72 -19.44 11.43 -0.51
N PRO A 73 -18.22 10.86 -0.52
CA PRO A 73 -17.33 11.00 -1.66
C PRO A 73 -18.01 10.48 -2.93
N ASP A 74 -18.17 11.34 -3.94
CA ASP A 74 -18.74 10.92 -5.21
C ASP A 74 -17.88 9.81 -5.83
N ALA A 75 -18.49 8.66 -6.09
CA ALA A 75 -17.78 7.46 -6.51
C ALA A 75 -17.07 7.67 -7.86
N GLN A 76 -17.63 8.46 -8.77
CA GLN A 76 -16.99 8.79 -10.04
C GLN A 76 -15.76 9.70 -9.83
N GLN A 77 -15.86 10.72 -8.98
CA GLN A 77 -14.75 11.61 -8.64
C GLN A 77 -13.61 10.83 -7.98
N MET A 78 -13.93 9.96 -7.01
CA MET A 78 -12.92 9.12 -6.36
C MET A 78 -12.28 8.13 -7.34
N HIS A 79 -13.06 7.57 -8.27
CA HIS A 79 -12.52 6.73 -9.33
C HIS A 79 -11.56 7.51 -10.25
N ALA A 80 -11.96 8.68 -10.71
CA ALA A 80 -11.13 9.53 -11.57
C ALA A 80 -9.83 9.93 -10.86
N LEU A 81 -9.92 10.32 -9.59
CA LEU A 81 -8.76 10.63 -8.75
C LEU A 81 -7.82 9.42 -8.63
N HIS A 82 -8.35 8.23 -8.34
CA HIS A 82 -7.54 7.01 -8.27
C HIS A 82 -6.85 6.72 -9.61
N GLN A 83 -7.53 6.88 -10.75
CA GLN A 83 -6.90 6.70 -12.06
C GLN A 83 -5.77 7.70 -12.31
N GLN A 84 -5.98 8.97 -11.95
CA GLN A 84 -4.97 10.01 -12.08
C GLN A 84 -3.74 9.70 -11.23
N ILE A 85 -3.94 9.38 -9.95
CA ILE A 85 -2.85 9.05 -9.02
C ILE A 85 -2.12 7.76 -9.47
N LYS A 86 -2.85 6.78 -9.99
CA LYS A 86 -2.27 5.55 -10.57
C LYS A 86 -1.36 5.89 -11.75
N GLN A 87 -1.80 6.74 -12.68
CA GLN A 87 -1.00 7.16 -13.84
C GLN A 87 0.27 7.91 -13.40
N GLU A 88 0.14 8.85 -12.46
CA GLU A 88 1.28 9.58 -11.88
C GLU A 88 2.27 8.60 -11.23
N THR A 89 1.77 7.63 -10.48
CA THR A 89 2.58 6.60 -9.82
C THR A 89 3.35 5.76 -10.84
N LEU A 90 2.71 5.33 -11.93
CA LEU A 90 3.37 4.59 -13.00
C LEU A 90 4.48 5.41 -13.68
N GLN A 91 4.25 6.70 -13.91
CA GLN A 91 5.27 7.60 -14.47
C GLN A 91 6.48 7.69 -13.54
N ARG A 92 6.26 7.83 -12.23
CA ARG A 92 7.33 7.90 -11.22
C ARG A 92 8.07 6.58 -11.03
N LEU A 93 7.40 5.45 -11.23
CA LEU A 93 8.00 4.12 -11.16
C LEU A 93 8.81 3.76 -12.42
N THR A 94 8.51 4.37 -13.57
CA THR A 94 9.19 4.08 -14.86
C THR A 94 10.72 4.17 -14.81
N PRO A 95 11.36 5.18 -14.18
CA PRO A 95 12.83 5.21 -14.06
C PRO A 95 13.38 4.27 -12.97
N VAL A 96 12.54 3.72 -12.10
CA VAL A 96 12.94 2.87 -10.96
C VAL A 96 12.87 1.40 -11.31
N LEU A 97 11.82 1.01 -12.04
CA LEU A 97 11.52 -0.36 -12.40
C LEU A 97 11.98 -0.65 -13.84
N SER A 98 12.44 -1.88 -14.07
CA SER A 98 12.63 -2.36 -15.45
C SER A 98 11.28 -2.48 -16.17
N PRO A 99 11.25 -2.50 -17.52
CA PRO A 99 10.01 -2.65 -18.28
C PRO A 99 9.21 -3.90 -17.90
N ALA A 100 9.89 -5.01 -17.61
CA ALA A 100 9.26 -6.26 -17.18
C ALA A 100 8.60 -6.12 -15.79
N GLN A 101 9.30 -5.48 -14.84
CA GLN A 101 8.78 -5.24 -13.49
C GLN A 101 7.58 -4.27 -13.53
N LEU A 102 7.65 -3.21 -14.34
CA LEU A 102 6.56 -2.26 -14.50
C LEU A 102 5.30 -2.93 -15.08
N LYS A 103 5.46 -3.79 -16.10
CA LYS A 103 4.35 -4.56 -16.65
C LYS A 103 3.72 -5.48 -15.61
N LYS A 104 4.53 -6.19 -14.82
CA LYS A 104 4.05 -7.06 -13.74
C LYS A 104 3.31 -6.27 -12.66
N PHE A 105 3.81 -5.07 -12.31
CA PHE A 105 3.13 -4.17 -11.38
C PHE A 105 1.76 -3.74 -11.89
N GLN A 106 1.64 -3.35 -13.16
CA GLN A 106 0.35 -2.99 -13.78
C GLN A 106 -0.66 -4.14 -13.70
N THR A 107 -0.23 -5.37 -14.05
CA THR A 107 -1.09 -6.56 -13.95
C THR A 107 -1.55 -6.83 -12.51
N LEU A 108 -0.66 -6.68 -11.52
CA LEU A 108 -1.03 -6.85 -10.11
C LEU A 108 -2.07 -5.80 -9.66
N GLN A 109 -1.95 -4.56 -10.14
CA GLN A 109 -2.93 -3.51 -9.84
C GLN A 109 -4.29 -3.79 -10.49
N GLU A 110 -4.31 -4.28 -11.73
CA GLU A 110 -5.54 -4.64 -12.44
C GLU A 110 -6.28 -5.77 -11.73
N MET A 111 -5.59 -6.86 -11.39
CA MET A 111 -6.18 -7.98 -10.67
C MET A 111 -6.78 -7.56 -9.33
N HIS A 112 -6.12 -6.66 -8.59
CA HIS A 112 -6.63 -6.15 -7.32
C HIS A 112 -7.87 -5.27 -7.53
N GLY A 113 -7.88 -4.46 -8.58
CA GLY A 113 -9.06 -3.67 -8.98
C GLY A 113 -10.24 -4.57 -9.32
N GLU A 114 -10.04 -5.57 -10.18
CA GLU A 114 -11.11 -6.51 -10.57
C GLU A 114 -11.69 -7.24 -9.38
N MET A 115 -10.85 -7.71 -8.45
CA MET A 115 -11.31 -8.36 -7.23
C MET A 115 -12.20 -7.42 -6.39
N ARG A 116 -11.81 -6.15 -6.24
CA ARG A 116 -12.64 -5.15 -5.54
C ARG A 116 -13.99 -4.92 -6.20
N HIS A 117 -14.04 -4.92 -7.53
CA HIS A 117 -15.29 -4.76 -8.28
C HIS A 117 -16.25 -5.95 -8.07
N HIS A 118 -15.73 -7.18 -8.01
CA HIS A 118 -16.53 -8.38 -7.81
C HIS A 118 -17.09 -8.50 -6.38
N PHE A 119 -16.36 -8.02 -5.36
CA PHE A 119 -16.82 -8.05 -3.97
C PHE A 119 -17.52 -6.75 -3.50
N GLY A 120 -17.54 -5.71 -4.33
CA GLY A 120 -18.13 -4.40 -4.00
C GLY A 120 -19.64 -4.26 -4.24
N HIS A 121 -20.31 -5.30 -4.76
CA HIS A 121 -21.77 -5.31 -5.05
C HIS A 121 -22.57 -6.32 -4.22
N GLY A 122 -22.09 -6.71 -3.03
CA GLY A 122 -22.78 -7.67 -2.18
C GLY A 122 -22.77 -7.26 -0.72
N ALA A 123 -23.95 -6.99 -0.17
CA ALA A 123 -24.18 -7.01 1.27
C ALA A 123 -23.56 -8.30 1.89
N PRO A 124 -23.11 -8.27 3.16
CA PRO A 124 -22.57 -9.46 3.82
C PRO A 124 -23.60 -10.61 3.76
N PRO A 125 -23.16 -11.86 3.47
CA PRO A 125 -24.06 -13.00 3.41
C PRO A 125 -24.61 -13.26 4.82
N GLY A 126 -25.85 -12.85 5.08
CA GLY A 126 -26.50 -13.07 6.37
C GLY A 126 -27.59 -12.06 6.78
N SER A 127 -27.82 -10.97 6.06
CA SER A 127 -28.94 -10.07 6.37
C SER A 127 -30.21 -10.53 5.64
N PRO A 128 -31.35 -10.79 6.32
CA PRO A 128 -32.59 -11.12 5.65
C PRO A 128 -33.08 -9.91 4.84
N SER A 129 -33.11 -10.05 3.52
CA SER A 129 -33.67 -9.10 2.58
C SER A 129 -35.14 -8.86 2.93
N THR A 130 -35.46 -7.70 3.52
CA THR A 130 -36.86 -7.27 3.63
C THR A 130 -37.25 -6.74 2.25
N PRO A 131 -38.22 -7.34 1.55
CA PRO A 131 -38.65 -6.82 0.25
C PRO A 131 -39.27 -5.43 0.42
N PRO A 132 -39.08 -4.49 -0.54
CA PRO A 132 -39.74 -3.20 -0.50
C PRO A 132 -41.27 -3.38 -0.55
N PRO A 133 -42.06 -2.54 0.14
CA PRO A 133 -43.51 -2.65 0.09
C PRO A 133 -43.98 -2.40 -1.34
N ALA A 134 -44.78 -3.33 -1.86
CA ALA A 134 -45.49 -3.18 -3.12
C ALA A 134 -46.41 -1.95 -3.00
N GLN A 135 -46.13 -0.90 -3.77
CA GLN A 135 -47.07 0.20 -3.95
C GLN A 135 -48.24 -0.32 -4.80
N ASN A 136 -49.46 -0.14 -4.28
CA ASN A 136 -50.71 -0.34 -5.00
C ASN A 136 -51.06 0.95 -5.74
#